data_AF-A0A6B7HIS7-F1
#
_entry.id   AF-A0A6B7HIS7-F1
#
_cell.length_a   1.000
_cell.length_b   1.000
_cell.length_c   1.000
_cell.angle_alpha   90.00
_cell.angle_beta   90.00
_cell.angle_gamma   90.00
#
_symmetry.space_group_name_H-M   'P 1'
#
loop_
_entity.id
_entity.type
_entity.pdbx_description
1 polymer ?
#
loop_
_entity_poly.entity_id
_entity_poly.type
_entity_poly.pdbx_seq_one_letter_code
_entity_poly.pdbx_strand_id
1 'polypeptide(L)'
;MSSRRIGLVGLWDVVAFDEVAGISFKDKDGVQIMKDFMASGSFARGREQMEASASMVFVGNINQSVESLVKTSHLLAPFPEAMIDSAFFDRFHAYIPGWEIPKNASGILY
;
A
#
# COMPACT_ATOMS: atom_id res chain seq x y z
N MET A 1 4.28 17.72 -21.45
CA MET A 1 2.81 17.83 -21.36
C MET A 1 2.30 16.70 -20.48
N SER A 2 1.74 17.02 -19.32
CA SER A 2 1.05 16.03 -18.48
C SER A 2 -0.18 15.52 -19.24
N SER A 3 -0.26 14.21 -19.47
CA SER A 3 -1.44 13.64 -20.11
C SER A 3 -2.66 13.91 -19.22
N ARG A 4 -3.79 14.37 -19.77
CA ARG A 4 -5.03 14.60 -19.01
C ARG A 4 -5.67 13.32 -18.43
N ARG A 5 -4.98 12.17 -18.53
CA ARG A 5 -5.48 10.89 -18.05
C ARG A 5 -5.58 10.88 -16.53
N ILE A 6 -6.65 10.28 -16.03
CA ILE A 6 -6.85 9.98 -14.63
C ILE A 6 -5.86 8.88 -14.25
N GLY A 7 -5.25 8.98 -13.06
CA GLY A 7 -4.32 7.98 -12.53
C GLY A 7 -5.04 6.68 -12.11
N LEU A 8 -4.27 5.69 -11.67
CA LEU A 8 -4.82 4.35 -11.33
C LEU A 8 -5.97 4.40 -10.33
N VAL A 9 -5.86 5.23 -9.29
CA VAL A 9 -6.88 5.33 -8.23
C VAL A 9 -8.23 5.86 -8.72
N GLY A 10 -8.28 6.58 -9.84
CA GLY A 10 -9.55 7.03 -10.42
C GLY A 10 -10.08 6.14 -11.54
N LEU A 11 -9.40 5.03 -11.84
CA LEU A 11 -9.77 4.09 -12.90
C LEU A 11 -10.12 2.69 -12.39
N TRP A 12 -9.65 2.32 -11.19
CA TRP A 12 -9.75 0.96 -10.66
C TRP A 12 -10.33 0.95 -9.26
N ASP A 13 -11.03 -0.13 -8.90
CA ASP A 13 -11.51 -0.36 -7.54
C ASP A 13 -10.38 -0.74 -6.57
N VAL A 14 -9.29 -1.32 -7.10
CA VAL A 14 -8.13 -1.74 -6.32
C VAL A 14 -6.84 -1.36 -7.05
N VAL A 15 -5.91 -0.76 -6.32
CA VAL A 15 -4.53 -0.53 -6.75
C VAL A 15 -3.60 -1.33 -5.83
N ALA A 16 -2.96 -2.35 -6.40
CA ALA A 16 -2.02 -3.21 -5.68
C ALA A 16 -0.57 -2.81 -5.95
N PHE A 17 0.21 -2.69 -4.89
CA PHE A 17 1.66 -2.53 -4.91
C PHE A 17 2.28 -3.86 -4.53
N ASP A 18 2.83 -4.55 -5.52
CA ASP A 18 3.62 -5.75 -5.30
C ASP A 18 5.05 -5.41 -4.86
N GLU A 19 5.69 -6.32 -4.13
CA GLU A 19 7.01 -6.16 -3.55
C GLU A 19 7.20 -4.83 -2.81
N VAL A 20 6.45 -4.62 -1.71
CA VAL A 20 6.45 -3.34 -0.98
C VAL A 20 7.83 -2.85 -0.55
N ALA A 21 8.77 -3.77 -0.29
CA ALA A 21 10.16 -3.44 0.06
C ALA A 21 10.92 -2.74 -1.08
N GLY A 22 10.50 -2.93 -2.32
CA GLY A 22 11.06 -2.30 -3.52
C GLY A 22 10.44 -0.94 -3.86
N ILE A 23 9.43 -0.49 -3.13
CA ILE A 23 8.79 0.80 -3.41
C ILE A 23 9.80 1.93 -3.19
N SER A 24 10.04 2.71 -4.25
CA SER A 24 10.90 3.89 -4.21
C SER A 24 10.15 5.08 -4.80
N PHE A 25 9.95 6.10 -3.96
CA PHE A 25 9.39 7.38 -4.41
C PHE A 25 10.53 8.32 -4.79
N LYS A 26 10.55 8.75 -6.06
CA LYS A 26 11.48 9.80 -6.52
C LYS A 26 11.20 11.15 -5.87
N ASP A 27 9.93 11.39 -5.53
CA ASP A 27 9.47 12.63 -4.94
C ASP A 27 9.07 12.40 -3.48
N LYS A 28 9.49 13.30 -2.59
CA LYS A 28 9.23 13.20 -1.15
C LYS A 28 7.74 13.32 -0.84
N ASP A 29 6.99 13.99 -1.73
CA ASP A 29 5.57 14.24 -1.55
C ASP A 29 4.70 13.00 -1.84
N GLY A 30 5.26 11.96 -2.49
CA GLY A 30 4.49 10.77 -2.90
C GLY A 30 3.83 10.04 -1.73
N VAL A 31 4.55 9.88 -0.62
CA VAL A 31 4.01 9.25 0.61
C VAL A 31 2.93 10.14 1.23
N GLN A 32 3.11 11.47 1.22
CA GLN A 32 2.12 12.39 1.78
C GLN A 32 0.82 12.38 0.97
N ILE A 33 0.91 12.44 -0.36
CA ILE A 33 -0.25 12.33 -1.25
C ILE A 33 -1.00 11.01 -1.02
N MET A 34 -0.26 9.92 -0.81
CA MET A 34 -0.86 8.62 -0.49
C MET A 34 -1.59 8.64 0.86
N LYS A 35 -0.99 9.24 1.91
CA LYS A 35 -1.66 9.40 3.22
C LYS A 35 -2.94 10.21 3.12
N ASP A 36 -2.92 11.28 2.34
CA ASP A 36 -4.07 12.15 2.14
C ASP A 36 -5.19 11.40 1.43
N PHE A 37 -4.86 10.70 0.33
CA PHE A 37 -5.81 9.86 -0.39
C PHE A 37 -6.39 8.74 0.49
N MET A 38 -5.56 8.02 1.24
CA MET A 38 -6.02 6.95 2.15
C MET A 38 -6.89 7.48 3.30
N ALA A 39 -6.78 8.76 3.65
CA ALA A 39 -7.58 9.38 4.71
C ALA A 39 -8.92 9.93 4.20
N SER A 40 -8.94 10.53 3.01
CA SER A 40 -10.11 11.29 2.53
C SER A 40 -10.73 10.75 1.23
N GLY A 41 -10.11 9.77 0.57
CA GLY A 41 -10.51 9.31 -0.76
C GLY A 41 -10.29 10.37 -1.85
N SER A 42 -9.46 11.38 -1.60
CA SER A 42 -9.24 12.48 -2.55
C SER A 42 -7.77 12.77 -2.80
N PHE A 43 -7.43 13.25 -3.98
CA PHE A 43 -6.08 13.67 -4.33
C PHE A 43 -6.09 14.98 -5.12
N ALA A 44 -5.00 15.74 -5.03
CA ALA A 44 -4.83 16.99 -5.75
C ALA A 44 -4.28 16.75 -7.16
N ARG A 45 -4.86 17.45 -8.14
CA ARG A 45 -4.34 17.54 -9.51
C ARG A 45 -4.25 19.01 -9.93
N GLY A 46 -3.08 19.62 -9.74
CA GLY A 46 -2.91 21.04 -9.98
C GLY A 46 -3.72 21.86 -8.97
N ARG A 47 -4.78 22.54 -9.42
CA ARG A 47 -5.68 23.31 -8.55
C ARG A 47 -7.01 22.61 -8.26
N GLU A 48 -7.26 21.46 -8.88
CA GLU A 48 -8.50 20.70 -8.72
C GLU A 48 -8.29 19.56 -7.73
N GLN A 49 -9.28 19.33 -6.88
CA GLN A 49 -9.37 18.15 -6.01
C GLN A 49 -10.25 17.12 -6.71
N MET A 50 -9.77 15.89 -6.79
CA MET A 50 -10.51 14.76 -7.38
C MET A 50 -10.80 13.72 -6.31
N GLU A 51 -11.99 13.13 -6.34
CA GLU A 51 -12.39 12.03 -5.47
C GLU A 51 -12.25 10.69 -6.21
N ALA A 52 -11.91 9.64 -5.46
CA ALA A 52 -11.96 8.27 -5.94
C ALA A 52 -12.12 7.26 -4.78
N SER A 53 -12.54 6.05 -5.11
CA SER A 53 -12.88 5.00 -4.14
C SER A 53 -11.95 3.79 -4.18
N ALA A 54 -10.80 3.89 -4.85
CA ALA A 54 -9.88 2.78 -4.98
C ALA A 54 -9.31 2.35 -3.63
N SER A 55 -9.34 1.04 -3.35
CA SER A 55 -8.63 0.43 -2.23
C SER A 55 -7.14 0.27 -2.58
N MET A 56 -6.28 0.45 -1.59
CA MET A 56 -4.85 0.20 -1.72
C MET A 56 -4.49 -1.14 -1.09
N VAL A 57 -3.78 -1.98 -1.84
CA VAL A 57 -3.27 -3.28 -1.37
C VAL A 57 -1.75 -3.26 -1.47
N PHE A 58 -1.09 -3.70 -0.42
CA PHE A 58 0.36 -3.75 -0.32
C PHE A 58 0.79 -5.20 -0.12
N VAL A 59 1.50 -5.77 -1.08
CA VAL A 59 1.93 -7.17 -1.08
C VAL A 59 3.43 -7.23 -0.86
N GLY A 60 3.86 -8.03 0.10
CA GLY A 60 5.25 -8.07 0.51
C GLY A 60 5.66 -9.40 1.10
N ASN A 61 6.95 -9.68 0.99
CA ASN A 61 7.59 -10.81 1.63
C ASN A 61 8.24 -10.40 2.94
N ILE A 62 8.21 -11.31 3.90
CA ILE A 62 8.98 -11.21 5.13
C ILE A 62 10.27 -12.02 4.95
N ASN A 63 11.41 -11.38 5.17
CA ASN A 63 12.74 -11.99 4.93
C ASN A 63 13.32 -12.70 6.16
N GLN A 64 12.62 -12.71 7.29
CA GLN A 64 13.05 -13.32 8.56
C GLN A 64 11.91 -14.18 9.13
N SER A 65 12.14 -14.98 10.17
CA SER A 65 11.01 -15.69 10.80
C SER A 65 10.06 -14.69 11.47
N VAL A 66 8.75 -15.00 11.47
CA VAL A 66 7.74 -14.19 12.17
C VAL A 66 8.10 -14.03 13.66
N GLU A 67 8.59 -15.10 14.29
CA GLU A 67 9.05 -15.07 15.68
C GLU A 67 10.19 -14.05 15.90
N SER A 68 11.15 -13.99 14.97
CA SER A 68 12.26 -13.04 15.06
C SER A 68 11.78 -11.59 14.87
N LEU A 69 10.87 -11.36 13.92
CA LEU A 69 10.30 -10.03 13.69
C LEU A 69 9.51 -9.52 14.89
N VAL A 70 8.68 -10.35 15.52
CA VAL A 70 7.90 -9.94 16.70
C VAL A 70 8.80 -9.62 17.90
N LYS A 71 9.98 -10.25 17.98
CA LYS A 71 10.96 -9.99 19.05
C LYS A 71 11.82 -8.75 18.81
N THR A 72 12.07 -8.38 17.56
CA THR A 72 13.06 -7.35 17.20
C THR A 72 12.47 -6.12 16.52
N SER A 73 11.24 -6.20 16.00
CA SER A 73 10.59 -5.17 15.17
C SER A 73 9.07 -5.39 15.07
N HIS A 74 8.47 -5.18 13.90
CA HIS A 74 7.04 -5.33 13.60
C HIS A 74 6.79 -6.01 12.24
N LEU A 75 5.57 -6.52 12.02
CA LEU A 75 5.19 -7.22 10.78
C LEU A 75 5.17 -6.33 9.52
N LEU A 76 5.15 -5.01 9.70
CA LEU A 76 5.22 -4.01 8.64
C LEU A 76 6.66 -3.55 8.33
N ALA A 77 7.68 -4.15 8.96
CA ALA A 77 9.08 -3.81 8.76
C ALA A 77 9.59 -3.93 7.30
N PRO A 78 8.98 -4.75 6.41
CA PRO A 78 9.37 -4.77 5.01
C PRO A 78 9.07 -3.49 4.23
N PHE A 79 8.31 -2.54 4.77
CA PHE A 79 8.05 -1.26 4.08
C PHE A 79 9.33 -0.41 3.98
N PRO A 80 9.45 0.46 2.96
CA PRO A 80 10.54 1.42 2.88
C PRO A 80 10.53 2.34 4.11
N GLU A 81 11.71 2.73 4.59
CA GLU A 81 11.85 3.57 5.79
C GLU A 81 10.99 4.84 5.74
N ALA A 82 10.89 5.47 4.57
CA ALA A 82 10.07 6.67 4.35
C ALA A 82 8.55 6.44 4.55
N MET A 83 8.10 5.18 4.53
CA MET A 83 6.71 4.76 4.76
C MET A 83 6.49 4.12 6.13
N ILE A 84 7.56 3.86 6.91
CA ILE A 84 7.45 3.39 8.29
C ILE A 84 7.04 4.59 9.15
N ASP A 85 5.74 4.85 9.17
CA ASP A 85 5.11 6.00 9.81
C ASP A 85 3.78 5.57 10.42
N SER A 86 3.54 5.90 11.69
CA SER A 86 2.33 5.48 12.39
C SER A 86 1.07 6.00 11.71
N ALA A 87 1.07 7.26 11.23
CA ALA A 87 -0.08 7.80 10.54
C ALA A 87 -0.36 7.03 9.23
N PHE A 88 0.67 6.63 8.48
CA PHE A 88 0.48 5.78 7.31
C PHE A 88 -0.17 4.43 7.69
N PHE A 89 0.35 3.75 8.71
CA PHE A 89 -0.17 2.44 9.12
C PHE A 89 -1.54 2.49 9.80
N ASP A 90 -1.90 3.59 10.48
CA ASP A 90 -3.24 3.79 11.06
C ASP A 90 -4.37 3.76 10.01
N ARG A 91 -4.03 3.93 8.72
CA ARG A 91 -4.97 3.87 7.60
C ARG A 91 -5.14 2.44 7.05
N PHE A 92 -4.40 1.46 7.55
CA PHE A 92 -4.59 0.06 7.16
C PHE A 92 -5.78 -0.53 7.90
N HIS A 93 -6.69 -1.13 7.13
CA HIS A 93 -7.91 -1.73 7.66
C HIS A 93 -7.76 -3.21 7.98
N ALA A 94 -6.79 -3.88 7.34
CA ALA A 94 -6.54 -5.29 7.51
C ALA A 94 -5.06 -5.61 7.26
N TYR A 95 -4.57 -6.63 7.96
CA TYR A 95 -3.31 -7.29 7.66
C TYR A 95 -3.61 -8.76 7.38
N ILE A 96 -3.23 -9.22 6.18
CA ILE A 96 -3.46 -10.60 5.77
C ILE A 96 -2.15 -11.36 5.88
N PRO A 97 -1.99 -12.28 6.86
CA PRO A 97 -0.77 -13.07 7.01
C PRO A 97 -0.70 -14.12 5.88
N GLY A 98 -0.02 -13.80 4.79
CA GLY A 98 0.06 -14.68 3.61
C GLY A 98 0.65 -16.07 3.90
N TRP A 99 1.42 -16.23 4.98
CA TRP A 99 1.95 -17.52 5.42
C TRP A 99 0.90 -18.43 6.07
N GLU A 100 -0.25 -17.90 6.49
CA GLU A 100 -1.38 -18.69 7.00
C GLU A 100 -2.33 -19.13 5.87
N ILE A 101 -2.17 -18.55 4.68
CA ILE A 101 -2.96 -18.91 3.51
C ILE A 101 -2.36 -20.16 2.87
N PRO A 102 -3.16 -21.21 2.60
CA PRO A 102 -2.71 -22.38 1.86
C PRO A 102 -2.11 -21.97 0.51
N LYS A 103 -0.82 -22.27 0.29
CA LYS A 103 -0.08 -21.85 -0.91
C LYS A 103 -0.77 -22.25 -2.22
N ASN A 104 -1.43 -23.41 -2.22
CA ASN A 104 -2.12 -23.96 -3.37
C ASN A 104 -3.42 -24.63 -2.90
N ALA A 105 -4.51 -23.88 -2.75
CA ALA A 105 -5.83 -24.49 -2.72
C ALA A 105 -6.40 -24.36 -4.12
N SER A 106 -6.35 -25.46 -4.88
CA SER A 106 -7.09 -25.61 -6.13
C SER A 106 -8.58 -25.26 -5.98
N GLY A 107 -9.11 -25.19 -4.75
CA GLY A 107 -10.48 -24.74 -4.44
C GLY A 107 -10.69 -23.26 -4.12
N ILE A 108 -9.67 -22.39 -4.17
CA ILE A 108 -9.82 -20.92 -3.97
C ILE A 108 -9.87 -20.17 -5.32
N LEU A 109 -9.45 -20.81 -6.40
CA LEU A 109 -9.55 -20.28 -7.76
C LEU A 109 -10.74 -20.95 -8.49
N TYR A 110 -11.96 -20.64 -8.07
CA TYR A 110 -13.19 -20.90 -8.82
C TYR A 110 -14.18 -19.76 -8.65
#